data_AF-A0A5A9FAK8-F1
#
_entry.id   AF-A0A5A9FAK8-F1
#
_cell.length_a   1.000
_cell.length_b   1.000
_cell.length_c   1.000
_cell.angle_alpha   90.00
_cell.angle_beta   90.00
_cell.angle_gamma   90.00
#
_symmetry.space_group_name_H-M   'P 1'
#
loop_
_entity.id
_entity.type
_entity.pdbx_description
1 polymer ?
#
loop_
_entity_poly.entity_id
_entity_poly.type
_entity_poly.pdbx_seq_one_letter_code
_entity_poly.pdbx_strand_id
1 'polypeptide(L)' 'MWAETDARGFQTECLFNEDNRSYEVLVCARAMGVDRAESFPVIEDPGLGMSADDLHRSIRLADRLVSEVERSLGDC' A
#
# COMPACT_ATOMS: atom_id res chain seq x y z
N MET A 1 -6.32 -6.12 6.79
CA MET A 1 -5.48 -6.36 5.60
C MET A 1 -6.38 -6.29 4.36
N TRP A 2 -5.99 -5.56 3.31
CA TRP A 2 -6.83 -5.38 2.12
C TRP A 2 -5.99 -5.45 0.83
N ALA A 3 -6.63 -5.84 -0.26
CA ALA A 3 -6.06 -5.81 -1.61
C ALA A 3 -7.14 -5.40 -2.60
N GLU A 4 -6.79 -4.53 -3.55
CA GLU A 4 -7.67 -4.07 -4.62
C GLU A 4 -6.95 -4.19 -5.96
N THR A 5 -7.72 -4.43 -7.02
CA THR A 5 -7.23 -4.36 -8.40
C THR A 5 -8.18 -3.49 -9.18
N ASP A 6 -7.66 -2.43 -9.79
CA ASP A 6 -8.47 -1.51 -10.59
C ASP A 6 -8.77 -2.10 -11.98
N ALA A 7 -9.66 -1.44 -12.73
CA ALA A 7 -10.03 -1.84 -14.08
C ALA A 7 -8.88 -1.78 -15.11
N ARG A 8 -7.76 -1.16 -14.75
CA ARG A 8 -6.56 -0.99 -15.58
C ARG A 8 -5.47 -2.01 -15.22
N GLY A 9 -5.72 -2.86 -14.23
CA GLY A 9 -4.81 -3.91 -13.78
C GLY A 9 -3.76 -3.43 -12.77
N PHE A 10 -3.90 -2.23 -12.20
CA PHE A 10 -3.07 -1.80 -11.07
C PHE A 10 -3.53 -2.53 -9.82
N GLN A 11 -2.62 -3.25 -9.20
CA GLN A 11 -2.87 -3.97 -7.96
C GLN A 11 -2.32 -3.17 -6.80
N THR A 12 -3.15 -2.93 -5.78
CA THR A 12 -2.72 -2.36 -4.51
C THR A 12 -2.97 -3.35 -3.39
N GLU A 13 -1.99 -3.55 -2.52
CA GLU A 13 -2.11 -4.44 -1.37
C GLU A 13 -1.54 -3.76 -0.14
N CYS A 14 -2.18 -3.98 1.02
CA CYS A 14 -1.69 -3.55 2.31
C CYS A 14 -1.45 -4.76 3.19
N LEU A 15 -0.19 -5.06 3.50
CA LEU A 15 0.27 -6.19 4.31
C LEU A 15 0.66 -5.72 5.71
N PHE A 16 0.50 -6.59 6.70
CA PHE A 16 0.85 -6.35 8.09
C PHE A 16 2.15 -7.08 8.44
N ASN A 17 3.08 -6.37 9.04
CA ASN A 17 4.32 -6.93 9.58
C ASN A 17 4.35 -6.68 11.09
N GLU A 18 4.42 -7.77 11.86
CA GLU A 18 4.61 -7.73 13.30
C GLU A 18 6.08 -7.98 13.61
N ASP A 19 6.76 -6.95 14.11
CA ASP A 19 8.00 -7.13 14.86
C ASP A 19 7.69 -6.87 16.35
N ASN A 20 8.46 -7.48 17.25
CA ASN A 20 8.24 -7.53 18.71
C ASN A 20 8.10 -6.16 19.42
N ARG A 21 8.19 -5.04 18.70
CA ARG A 21 8.18 -3.66 19.22
C ARG A 21 7.32 -2.68 18.42
N SER A 22 6.86 -3.03 17.22
CA SER A 22 6.13 -2.11 16.36
C SER A 22 5.29 -2.85 15.34
N TYR A 23 4.14 -2.27 15.05
CA TYR A 23 3.30 -2.67 13.94
C TYR A 23 3.71 -1.83 12.71
N GLU A 24 4.00 -2.50 11.61
CA GLU A 24 4.20 -1.84 10.32
C GLU A 24 3.19 -2.37 9.31
N VAL A 25 2.80 -1.48 8.40
CA VAL A 25 2.06 -1.87 7.21
C VAL A 25 2.88 -1.57 5.97
N LEU A 26 2.91 -2.52 5.05
CA LEU A 26 3.53 -2.38 3.73
C LEU A 26 2.43 -2.16 2.71
N VAL A 27 2.51 -1.07 1.93
CA VAL A 27 1.60 -0.79 0.82
C VAL A 27 2.37 -0.98 -0.49
N CYS A 28 1.85 -1.81 -1.39
CA CYS A 28 2.43 -2.05 -2.71
C CYS A 28 1.50 -1.54 -3.81
N ALA A 29 2.06 -1.12 -4.94
CA ALA A 29 1.37 -0.89 -6.21
C ALA A 29 2.14 -1.57 -7.35
N ARG A 30 1.44 -2.40 -8.14
CA ARG A 30 2.04 -3.19 -9.24
C ARG A 30 1.28 -3.03 -10.53
N ALA A 31 1.98 -2.82 -11.65
CA ALA A 31 1.43 -2.95 -13.00
C ALA A 31 2.53 -3.21 -14.04
N MET A 32 2.27 -4.09 -15.01
CA MET A 32 3.09 -4.30 -16.22
C MET A 32 4.61 -4.47 -15.96
N GLY A 33 4.98 -5.17 -14.87
CA GLY A 33 6.38 -5.41 -14.49
C GLY A 33 7.05 -4.29 -13.70
N VAL A 34 6.34 -3.20 -13.40
CA VAL A 34 6.76 -2.16 -12.45
C VAL A 34 6.10 -2.44 -11.10
N ASP A 35 6.91 -2.45 -10.05
CA ASP A 35 6.47 -2.60 -8.66
C ASP A 35 7.01 -1.42 -7.83
N ARG A 36 6.16 -0.85 -6.99
CA ARG A 36 6.48 0.19 -6.02
C ARG A 36 5.89 -0.21 -4.68
N ALA A 37 6.67 -0.13 -3.62
CA ALA A 37 6.19 -0.43 -2.29
C ALA A 37 6.79 0.53 -1.26
N GLU A 38 6.01 0.84 -0.24
CA GLU A 38 6.43 1.66 0.89
C GLU A 38 5.76 1.19 2.18
N SER A 39 6.51 1.19 3.28
CA SER A 39 5.98 0.83 4.60
C SER A 39 5.85 2.05 5.52
N PHE A 40 4.96 1.95 6.49
CA PHE A 40 4.87 2.91 7.58
C PHE A 40 4.46 2.27 8.91
N PRO A 41 4.93 2.82 10.04
CA PRO A 41 4.52 2.35 11.35
C PRO A 41 3.08 2.77 11.65
N VAL A 42 2.34 1.89 12.32
CA VAL A 42 0.96 2.11 12.75
C VAL A 42 0.87 2.06 14.27
N ILE A 43 -0.09 2.80 14.81
CA ILE A 43 -0.21 3.02 16.26
C ILE A 43 -0.98 1.86 16.92
N GLU A 44 -1.93 1.29 16.19
CA GLU A 44 -2.80 0.20 16.64
C GLU A 44 -2.50 -1.09 15.87
N ASP A 45 -2.76 -2.24 16.48
CA ASP A 45 -2.60 -3.55 15.87
C ASP A 45 -3.57 -3.72 14.68
N PRO A 46 -3.08 -3.74 13.42
CA PRO A 46 -3.90 -3.92 12.23
C PRO A 46 -4.60 -5.28 12.15
N GLY A 47 -4.12 -6.27 12.91
CA GLY A 47 -4.74 -7.59 13.04
C GLY A 47 -6.12 -7.55 13.70
N LEU A 48 -6.38 -6.54 14.54
CA LEU A 48 -7.67 -6.31 15.19
C LEU A 48 -8.56 -5.33 14.43
N GLY A 49 -8.02 -4.70 13.39
CA GLY A 49 -8.67 -3.64 12.63
C GLY A 49 -7.74 -2.44 12.50
N MET A 50 -7.68 -1.87 11.32
CA MET A 50 -6.86 -0.68 11.08
C MET A 50 -7.58 0.56 11.61
N SER A 51 -6.86 1.43 12.31
CA SER A 51 -7.38 2.73 12.72
C SER A 51 -7.83 3.54 11.49
N ALA A 52 -8.79 4.47 11.66
CA ALA A 52 -9.25 5.29 10.54
C ALA A 52 -8.12 6.15 9.95
N ASP A 53 -7.18 6.61 10.77
CA ASP A 53 -6.04 7.42 10.33
C ASP A 53 -5.04 6.58 9.54
N ASP A 54 -4.73 5.37 10.01
CA ASP A 54 -3.84 4.44 9.32
C ASP A 54 -4.47 3.94 8.01
N LEU A 55 -5.78 3.71 8.00
CA LEU A 55 -6.53 3.36 6.79
C LEU A 55 -6.45 4.49 5.76
N HIS A 56 -6.79 5.72 6.13
CA HIS A 56 -6.69 6.87 5.24
C HIS A 56 -5.25 7.10 4.75
N ARG A 57 -4.26 6.86 5.60
CA ARG A 57 -2.85 6.95 5.22
C ARG A 57 -2.48 5.88 4.20
N SER A 58 -2.93 4.63 4.39
CA SER A 58 -2.68 3.53 3.44
C SER A 58 -3.28 3.80 2.06
N ILE A 59 -4.49 4.36 2.01
CA ILE A 59 -5.17 4.72 0.74
C ILE A 59 -4.40 5.83 0.02
N ARG A 60 -4.03 6.92 0.71
CA ARG A 60 -3.24 8.01 0.10
C ARG A 60 -1.88 7.51 -0.40
N LEU A 61 -1.28 6.57 0.32
CA LEU A 61 -0.02 5.96 -0.09
C LEU A 61 -0.21 5.11 -1.35
N ALA A 62 -1.27 4.29 -1.41
CA ALA A 62 -1.63 3.52 -2.58
C ALA A 62 -1.85 4.41 -3.82
N ASP A 63 -2.63 5.50 -3.70
CA ASP A 63 -2.86 6.45 -4.81
C ASP A 63 -1.57 7.07 -5.33
N ARG A 64 -0.66 7.42 -4.43
CA ARG A 64 0.67 7.96 -4.79
C ARG A 64 1.50 6.90 -5.51
N LEU A 65 1.57 5.68 -4.99
CA LEU A 65 2.35 4.59 -5.61
C LEU A 65 1.79 4.23 -6.99
N VAL A 66 0.46 4.21 -7.17
CA VAL A 66 -0.17 4.04 -8.48
C VAL A 66 0.27 5.17 -9.43
N SER A 67 0.20 6.43 -8.99
CA SER A 67 0.67 7.57 -9.81
C SER A 67 2.14 7.46 -10.21
N GLU A 68 2.99 6.92 -9.33
CA GLU A 68 4.41 6.67 -9.60
C GLU A 68 4.62 5.53 -10.60
N VAL A 69 3.82 4.45 -10.51
CA VAL A 69 3.82 3.34 -11.48
C VAL A 69 3.33 3.84 -12.84
N GLU A 70 2.24 4.61 -12.88
CA GLU A 70 1.71 5.21 -14.12
C GLU A 70 2.74 6.06 -14.84
N ARG A 71 3.43 6.94 -14.10
CA ARG A 71 4.52 7.75 -14.67
C ARG A 71 5.64 6.87 -15.22
N SER A 72 6.03 5.84 -14.47
CA SER A 72 7.07 4.89 -14.92
C SER A 72 6.69 4.16 -16.21
N LEU A 73 5.39 3.94 -16.46
CA LEU A 73 4.87 3.32 -17.69
C LEU A 73 4.68 4.31 -18.84
N GLY A 74 4.38 5.58 -18.54
CA GLY A 74 4.18 6.65 -19.53
C GLY A 74 5.47 7.33 -20.01
N ASP A 75 6.57 7.18 -19.26
CA ASP A 75 7.91 7.68 -19.64
C ASP A 75 8.68 6.73 -20.59
N CYS A 76 7.96 5.89 -21.36
CA CYS A 76 8.51 4.97 -22.37
C CYS A 76 8.33 5.49 -23.81
#